data_AF-A0AAU6WWP9-F1
#
_entry.id   AF-A0AAU6WWP9-F1
#
_cell.length_a   1.000
_cell.length_b   1.000
_cell.length_c   1.000
_cell.angle_alpha   90.00
_cell.angle_beta   90.00
_cell.angle_gamma   90.00
#
_symmetry.space_group_name_H-M   'P 1'
#
loop_
_entity.id
_entity.type
_entity.pdbx_description
1 polymer ?
#
loop_
_entity_poly.entity_id
_entity_poly.type
_entity_poly.pdbx_seq_one_letter_code
_entity_poly.pdbx_strand_id
1 'polypeptide(L)'
;MVPLTYFDDKAASINSGTSLVRLFYFYTQFLKDIFSNRNLAPCNQRIHLMAHSMGNRVLQSMLYSLKKENILRVIDQVLLLNSDVSYRVFEDSEDSFNKLPLLANRVSIYLNRKDVILGISQFTKNILTPRLGKNGPGDIEHFKDIVSIIDCTFVEDDILDSFKFEVGNHWGYLSSSMVQNDIFQNLNGIDRNLITHRIKNNENTFTITYQPTY
;
A
#
# COMPACT_ATOMS: atom_id res chain seq x y z
N MET A 1 21.54 -11.04 -0.47
CA MET A 1 21.43 -11.85 -1.70
C MET A 1 20.22 -11.33 -2.46
N VAL A 2 20.41 -10.58 -3.56
CA VAL A 2 19.29 -10.19 -4.42
C VAL A 2 18.79 -11.48 -5.10
N PRO A 3 17.48 -11.79 -5.10
CA PRO A 3 16.96 -12.96 -5.82
C PRO A 3 17.42 -12.92 -7.28
N LEU A 4 17.87 -14.06 -7.80
CA LEU A 4 18.45 -14.15 -9.16
C LEU A 4 17.51 -13.56 -10.24
N THR A 5 16.19 -13.64 -10.02
CA THR A 5 15.14 -13.20 -10.94
C THR A 5 14.64 -11.77 -10.68
N TYR A 6 15.14 -11.05 -9.68
CA TYR A 6 14.57 -9.76 -9.25
C TYR A 6 14.42 -8.74 -10.40
N PHE A 7 15.40 -8.66 -11.30
CA PHE A 7 15.35 -7.74 -12.44
C PHE A 7 14.31 -8.16 -13.49
N ASP A 8 14.19 -9.46 -13.73
CA ASP A 8 13.18 -10.03 -14.62
C ASP A 8 11.78 -9.83 -14.04
N ASP A 9 11.61 -10.10 -12.74
CA ASP A 9 10.36 -9.85 -12.00
C ASP A 9 9.99 -8.36 -12.02
N LYS A 10 10.99 -7.47 -11.92
CA LYS A 10 10.79 -6.03 -12.00
C LYS A 10 10.33 -5.62 -13.40
N ALA A 11 10.91 -6.18 -14.46
CA ALA A 11 10.45 -5.93 -15.82
C ALA A 11 9.03 -6.51 -16.04
N ALA A 12 8.76 -7.72 -15.55
CA ALA A 12 7.46 -8.36 -15.62
C ALA A 12 6.36 -7.59 -14.88
N SER A 13 6.71 -6.83 -13.84
CA SER A 13 5.75 -5.98 -13.11
C SER A 13 5.09 -4.92 -13.99
N ILE A 14 5.79 -4.42 -15.02
CA ILE A 14 5.27 -3.45 -15.99
C ILE A 14 4.18 -4.10 -16.85
N ASN A 15 4.48 -5.26 -17.44
CA ASN A 15 3.52 -6.01 -18.25
C ASN A 15 2.29 -6.45 -17.44
N SER A 16 2.52 -6.84 -16.18
CA SER A 16 1.44 -7.18 -15.25
C SER A 16 0.56 -5.97 -14.93
N GLY A 17 1.15 -4.76 -14.87
CA GLY A 17 0.42 -3.51 -14.69
C GLY A 17 -0.60 -3.25 -15.79
N THR A 18 -0.22 -3.46 -17.06
CA THR A 18 -1.15 -3.36 -18.21
C THR A 18 -2.34 -4.31 -18.08
N SER A 19 -2.10 -5.53 -17.59
CA SER A 19 -3.17 -6.49 -17.33
C SER A 19 -4.10 -6.01 -16.20
N LEU A 20 -3.53 -5.42 -15.15
CA LEU A 20 -4.28 -4.87 -14.03
C LEU A 20 -5.15 -3.67 -14.45
N VAL A 21 -4.70 -2.83 -15.40
CA VAL A 21 -5.54 -1.75 -15.98
C VAL A 21 -6.80 -2.32 -16.61
N ARG A 22 -6.65 -3.39 -17.40
CA ARG A 22 -7.80 -4.03 -18.07
C ARG A 22 -8.76 -4.63 -17.03
N LEU A 23 -8.23 -5.28 -16.00
CA LEU A 23 -9.05 -5.78 -14.89
C LEU A 23 -9.80 -4.64 -14.19
N PHE A 24 -9.15 -3.50 -13.98
CA PHE A 24 -9.78 -2.33 -13.36
C PHE A 24 -10.92 -1.76 -14.23
N TYR A 25 -10.76 -1.72 -15.55
CA TYR A 25 -11.85 -1.34 -16.45
C TYR A 25 -13.02 -2.34 -16.42
N PHE A 26 -12.74 -3.65 -16.36
CA PHE A 26 -13.81 -4.63 -16.19
C PHE A 26 -14.53 -4.49 -14.85
N TYR A 27 -13.79 -4.23 -13.78
CA TYR A 27 -14.36 -3.99 -12.46
C TYR A 27 -15.26 -2.75 -12.44
N THR A 28 -14.80 -1.62 -12.98
CA THR A 28 -15.61 -0.39 -13.04
C THR A 28 -16.85 -0.56 -13.92
N GLN A 29 -16.75 -1.31 -15.02
CA GLN A 29 -17.91 -1.65 -15.85
C GLN A 29 -18.90 -2.55 -15.09
N PHE A 30 -18.41 -3.59 -14.41
CA PHE A 30 -19.23 -4.46 -13.58
C PHE A 30 -20.01 -3.66 -12.53
N LEU A 31 -19.37 -2.70 -11.84
CA LEU A 31 -20.07 -1.85 -10.89
C LEU A 31 -21.17 -1.02 -11.56
N LYS A 32 -20.90 -0.41 -12.73
CA LYS A 32 -21.92 0.35 -13.48
C LYS A 32 -23.11 -0.53 -13.84
N ASP A 33 -22.87 -1.76 -14.26
CA ASP A 33 -23.92 -2.70 -14.65
C ASP A 33 -24.77 -3.12 -13.43
N ILE A 34 -24.13 -3.41 -12.30
CA ILE A 34 -24.83 -3.77 -11.06
C ILE A 34 -25.68 -2.60 -10.52
N PHE A 35 -25.12 -1.39 -10.46
CA PHE A 35 -25.81 -0.23 -9.89
C PHE A 35 -26.84 0.43 -10.83
N SER A 36 -26.77 0.16 -12.13
CA SER A 36 -27.79 0.63 -13.09
C SER A 36 -29.01 -0.29 -13.16
N ASN A 37 -28.88 -1.56 -12.75
CA ASN A 37 -29.97 -2.52 -12.73
C ASN A 37 -30.78 -2.44 -11.44
N ARG A 38 -31.97 -1.81 -11.51
CA ARG A 38 -32.89 -1.63 -10.37
C ARG A 38 -33.46 -2.93 -9.79
N ASN A 39 -33.34 -4.06 -10.51
CA ASN A 39 -33.81 -5.36 -10.03
C ASN A 39 -32.75 -6.09 -9.18
N LEU A 40 -31.52 -5.57 -9.13
CA LEU A 40 -30.47 -6.12 -8.29
C LEU A 40 -30.43 -5.37 -6.94
N ALA A 41 -30.18 -6.12 -5.88
CA ALA A 41 -29.92 -5.59 -4.54
C ALA A 41 -28.42 -5.78 -4.23
N PRO A 42 -27.57 -4.75 -4.40
CA PRO A 42 -26.14 -4.84 -4.10
C PRO A 42 -25.92 -5.18 -2.62
N CYS A 43 -24.95 -6.05 -2.33
CA CYS A 43 -24.62 -6.44 -0.96
C CYS A 43 -23.95 -5.33 -0.13
N ASN A 44 -23.67 -4.17 -0.75
CA ASN A 44 -23.02 -2.99 -0.15
C ASN A 44 -21.68 -3.30 0.55
N GLN A 45 -21.03 -4.40 0.16
CA GLN A 45 -19.70 -4.73 0.64
C GLN A 45 -18.67 -3.79 0.03
N ARG A 46 -17.69 -3.42 0.85
CA ARG A 46 -16.60 -2.54 0.44
C ARG A 46 -15.52 -3.36 -0.26
N ILE A 47 -14.91 -2.77 -1.28
CA ILE A 47 -13.81 -3.39 -2.02
C ILE A 47 -12.53 -2.65 -1.70
N HIS A 48 -11.54 -3.39 -1.24
CA HIS A 48 -10.24 -2.87 -0.83
C HIS A 48 -9.15 -3.41 -1.76
N LEU A 49 -8.04 -2.70 -1.84
CA LEU A 49 -6.86 -3.08 -2.59
C LEU A 49 -5.65 -3.13 -1.65
N MET A 50 -4.92 -4.23 -1.66
CA MET A 50 -3.68 -4.36 -0.88
C MET A 50 -2.55 -4.74 -1.84
N ALA A 51 -1.44 -4.02 -1.78
CA ALA A 51 -0.27 -4.29 -2.59
C ALA A 51 0.98 -4.39 -1.71
N HIS A 52 1.68 -5.51 -1.80
CA HIS A 52 2.92 -5.76 -1.07
C HIS A 52 4.14 -5.62 -1.98
N SER A 53 5.20 -4.95 -1.50
CA SER A 53 6.52 -4.95 -2.15
C SER A 53 6.45 -4.60 -3.65
N MET A 54 6.92 -5.49 -4.54
CA MET A 54 6.86 -5.34 -6.00
C MET A 54 5.44 -5.34 -6.57
N GLY A 55 4.43 -5.82 -5.84
CA GLY A 55 3.03 -5.60 -6.18
C GLY A 55 2.68 -4.10 -6.25
N ASN A 56 3.39 -3.25 -5.51
CA ASN A 56 3.25 -1.80 -5.64
C ASN A 56 3.82 -1.28 -6.97
N ARG A 57 4.80 -1.96 -7.59
CA ARG A 57 5.26 -1.63 -8.96
C ARG A 57 4.20 -1.98 -9.99
N VAL A 58 3.51 -3.11 -9.81
CA VAL A 58 2.36 -3.49 -10.65
C VAL A 58 1.26 -2.43 -10.55
N LEU A 59 0.92 -2.02 -9.31
CA LEU A 59 -0.03 -0.93 -9.07
C LEU A 59 0.45 0.40 -9.67
N GLN A 60 1.73 0.75 -9.52
CA GLN A 60 2.32 1.95 -10.11
C GLN A 60 2.20 1.93 -11.64
N SER A 61 2.52 0.79 -12.26
CA SER A 61 2.40 0.60 -13.71
C SER A 61 0.95 0.70 -14.19
N MET A 62 -0.02 0.21 -13.40
CA MET A 62 -1.43 0.43 -13.70
C MET A 62 -1.77 1.93 -13.69
N LEU A 63 -1.34 2.64 -12.64
CA LEU A 63 -1.65 4.06 -12.46
C LEU A 63 -1.00 4.95 -13.54
N TYR A 64 0.18 4.60 -14.04
CA TYR A 64 0.80 5.28 -15.19
C TYR A 64 -0.10 5.21 -16.44
N SER A 65 -0.73 4.07 -16.67
CA SER A 65 -1.58 3.84 -17.85
C SER A 65 -3.02 4.34 -17.67
N LEU A 66 -3.45 4.61 -16.43
CA LEU A 66 -4.75 5.20 -16.13
C LEU A 66 -4.72 6.71 -16.33
N LYS A 67 -5.65 7.19 -17.17
CA LYS A 67 -5.87 8.62 -17.37
C LYS A 67 -6.77 9.17 -16.27
N LYS A 68 -6.44 10.33 -15.71
CA LYS A 68 -7.12 10.92 -14.53
C LYS A 68 -8.64 11.07 -14.74
N GLU A 69 -9.05 11.47 -15.94
CA GLU A 69 -10.45 11.64 -16.34
C GLU A 69 -11.29 10.35 -16.34
N ASN A 70 -10.63 9.19 -16.38
CA ASN A 70 -11.29 7.88 -16.37
C ASN A 70 -11.32 7.24 -14.98
N ILE A 71 -10.74 7.89 -13.97
CA ILE A 71 -10.66 7.33 -12.61
C ILE A 71 -11.96 7.62 -11.87
N LEU A 72 -12.59 6.54 -11.39
CA LEU A 72 -13.73 6.59 -10.49
C LEU A 72 -13.28 6.17 -9.10
N ARG A 73 -13.84 6.82 -8.07
CA ARG A 73 -13.59 6.45 -6.68
C ARG A 73 -14.41 5.22 -6.30
N VAL A 74 -13.86 4.04 -6.61
CA VAL A 74 -14.55 2.74 -6.47
C VAL A 74 -13.82 1.76 -5.54
N ILE A 75 -12.70 2.18 -4.96
CA ILE A 75 -11.96 1.43 -3.95
C ILE A 75 -12.18 2.12 -2.61
N ASP A 76 -12.47 1.37 -1.56
CA ASP A 76 -12.62 1.97 -0.24
C ASP A 76 -11.25 2.24 0.41
N GLN A 77 -10.45 1.19 0.58
CA GLN A 77 -9.12 1.30 1.19
C GLN A 77 -8.04 0.78 0.24
N VAL A 78 -6.94 1.53 0.10
CA VAL A 78 -5.70 1.07 -0.53
C VAL A 78 -4.62 0.95 0.53
N LEU A 79 -4.06 -0.26 0.69
CA LEU A 79 -2.97 -0.52 1.63
C LEU A 79 -1.69 -0.79 0.84
N LEU A 80 -0.68 0.03 1.08
CA LEU A 80 0.63 -0.02 0.44
C LEU A 80 1.61 -0.62 1.47
N LEU A 81 1.86 -1.92 1.36
CA LEU A 81 2.62 -2.70 2.36
C LEU A 81 4.08 -2.87 1.91
N ASN A 82 5.03 -2.38 2.69
CA ASN A 82 6.48 -2.52 2.43
C ASN A 82 6.83 -2.23 0.95
N SER A 83 6.28 -1.16 0.38
CA SER A 83 6.29 -0.88 -1.05
C SER A 83 7.69 -0.72 -1.66
N ASP A 84 7.99 -1.52 -2.68
CA ASP A 84 9.22 -1.42 -3.49
C ASP A 84 9.05 -0.44 -4.66
N VAL A 85 8.70 0.80 -4.34
CA VAL A 85 8.64 1.93 -5.28
C VAL A 85 9.41 3.12 -4.74
N SER A 86 9.67 4.13 -5.57
CA SER A 86 10.32 5.37 -5.14
C SER A 86 9.52 6.06 -4.03
N TYR A 87 10.17 6.72 -3.08
CA TYR A 87 9.49 7.60 -2.11
C TYR A 87 8.78 8.80 -2.78
N ARG A 88 9.17 9.13 -4.02
CA ARG A 88 8.63 10.25 -4.80
C ARG A 88 7.30 9.96 -5.49
N VAL A 89 6.78 8.73 -5.46
CA VAL A 89 5.62 8.31 -6.29
C VAL A 89 4.34 9.14 -6.13
N PHE A 90 4.21 9.89 -5.02
CA PHE A 90 3.10 10.82 -4.79
C PHE A 90 3.34 12.22 -5.38
N GLU A 91 4.55 12.55 -5.82
CA GLU A 91 4.85 13.80 -6.49
C GLU A 91 4.16 13.86 -7.86
N ASP A 92 3.73 15.05 -8.28
CA ASP A 92 3.01 15.21 -9.55
C ASP A 92 3.86 14.85 -10.77
N SER A 93 5.18 15.02 -10.69
CA SER A 93 6.10 14.62 -11.75
C SER A 93 6.15 13.10 -11.98
N GLU A 94 5.74 12.30 -11.01
CA GLU A 94 5.72 10.84 -11.12
C GLU A 94 4.40 10.31 -11.69
N ASP A 95 3.36 11.14 -11.88
CA ASP A 95 2.04 10.83 -12.46
C ASP A 95 1.50 9.39 -12.21
N SER A 96 1.66 8.91 -10.97
CA SER A 96 1.31 7.55 -10.57
C SER A 96 0.53 7.52 -9.26
N PHE A 97 1.17 7.50 -8.09
CA PHE A 97 0.45 7.33 -6.82
C PHE A 97 -0.32 8.60 -6.41
N ASN A 98 -0.02 9.76 -7.00
CA ASN A 98 -0.86 10.96 -6.93
C ASN A 98 -2.28 10.75 -7.49
N LYS A 99 -2.54 9.65 -8.21
CA LYS A 99 -3.88 9.24 -8.69
C LYS A 99 -4.66 8.39 -7.68
N LEU A 100 -4.00 7.80 -6.67
CA LEU A 100 -4.68 6.97 -5.66
C LEU A 100 -5.82 7.71 -4.92
N PRO A 101 -5.69 9.01 -4.58
CA PRO A 101 -6.79 9.78 -3.97
C PRO A 101 -8.02 9.99 -4.87
N LEU A 102 -7.88 9.82 -6.18
CA LEU A 102 -9.00 9.82 -7.14
C LEU A 102 -9.69 8.45 -7.19
N LEU A 103 -8.92 7.39 -6.94
CA LEU A 103 -9.34 6.00 -7.02
C LEU A 103 -9.98 5.48 -5.71
N ALA A 104 -9.48 5.96 -4.57
CA ALA A 104 -9.77 5.40 -3.25
C ALA A 104 -10.27 6.44 -2.23
N ASN A 105 -11.09 5.99 -1.26
CA ASN A 105 -11.51 6.85 -0.14
C ASN A 105 -10.35 7.10 0.85
N ARG A 106 -9.48 6.11 1.06
CA ARG A 106 -8.32 6.23 1.96
C ARG A 106 -7.16 5.36 1.49
N VAL A 107 -5.95 5.88 1.70
CA VAL A 107 -4.68 5.24 1.36
C VAL A 107 -3.83 5.13 2.62
N SER A 108 -3.30 3.95 2.91
CA SER A 108 -2.49 3.68 4.10
C SER A 108 -1.15 3.06 3.71
N ILE A 109 -0.06 3.75 4.01
CA ILE A 109 1.31 3.31 3.71
C ILE A 109 1.86 2.64 4.96
N TYR A 110 2.03 1.32 4.93
CA TYR A 110 2.67 0.57 6.01
C TYR A 110 4.15 0.42 5.67
N LEU A 111 5.00 1.04 6.48
CA LEU A 111 6.44 1.02 6.31
C LEU A 111 7.13 0.34 7.48
N ASN A 112 8.34 -0.15 7.22
CA ASN A 112 9.25 -0.59 8.27
C ASN A 112 10.66 -0.06 7.97
N ARG A 113 11.19 0.79 8.85
CA ARG A 113 12.51 1.42 8.66
C ARG A 113 13.66 0.42 8.79
N LYS A 114 13.43 -0.73 9.44
CA LYS A 114 14.35 -1.85 9.55
C LYS A 114 14.23 -2.85 8.40
N ASP A 115 13.41 -2.59 7.38
CA ASP A 115 13.27 -3.47 6.22
C ASP A 115 14.61 -3.60 5.47
N VAL A 116 15.21 -4.78 5.56
CA VAL A 116 16.52 -5.10 4.97
C VAL A 116 16.36 -5.49 3.50
N ILE A 117 15.24 -6.10 3.13
CA ILE A 117 14.97 -6.54 1.74
C ILE A 117 14.83 -5.33 0.82
N LEU A 118 14.10 -4.30 1.25
CA LEU A 118 14.04 -3.01 0.55
C LEU A 118 15.38 -2.27 0.57
N GLY A 119 16.28 -2.60 1.50
CA GLY A 119 17.67 -2.16 1.50
C GLY A 119 18.52 -2.86 0.44
N ILE A 120 18.33 -4.17 0.25
CA ILE A 120 19.06 -5.00 -0.71
C ILE A 120 18.61 -4.71 -2.16
N SER A 121 17.36 -4.32 -2.38
CA SER A 121 16.82 -3.92 -3.71
C SER A 121 17.45 -2.62 -4.28
N GLN A 122 18.32 -1.96 -3.50
CA GLN A 122 19.04 -0.74 -3.82
C GLN A 122 20.47 -1.00 -4.30
N PHE A 123 20.77 -2.07 -5.06
CA PHE A 123 22.15 -2.43 -5.48
C PHE A 123 22.50 -2.19 -6.98
N THR A 124 21.78 -1.34 -7.74
CA THR A 124 22.18 -0.85 -9.10
C THR A 124 21.80 0.62 -9.41
N LYS A 125 22.54 1.30 -10.32
CA LYS A 125 22.61 2.75 -10.71
C LYS A 125 21.50 3.78 -10.34
N ASN A 126 20.25 3.38 -10.08
CA ASN A 126 19.20 4.18 -9.41
C ASN A 126 19.14 3.87 -7.88
N ILE A 127 20.31 3.53 -7.29
CA ILE A 127 20.54 2.97 -5.95
C ILE A 127 20.08 3.89 -4.82
N LEU A 128 20.34 5.19 -4.94
CA LEU A 128 20.21 6.11 -3.81
C LEU A 128 18.77 6.56 -3.57
N THR A 129 17.81 6.16 -4.41
CA THR A 129 16.43 6.60 -4.27
C THR A 129 15.77 5.87 -3.11
N PRO A 130 15.41 6.57 -2.03
CA PRO A 130 14.69 5.99 -0.89
C PRO A 130 13.44 5.22 -1.35
N ARG A 131 13.22 4.04 -0.77
CA ARG A 131 12.01 3.25 -1.02
C ARG A 131 10.86 3.69 -0.13
N LEU A 132 9.66 3.78 -0.70
CA LEU A 132 8.43 4.16 0.01
C LEU A 132 8.18 3.28 1.23
N GLY A 133 8.29 1.96 1.09
CA GLY A 133 8.05 0.99 2.16
C GLY A 133 9.06 0.99 3.31
N LYS A 134 10.18 1.71 3.17
CA LYS A 134 11.20 1.84 4.21
C LYS A 134 11.26 3.25 4.79
N ASN A 135 11.14 4.27 3.95
CA ASN A 135 11.39 5.66 4.35
C ASN A 135 10.11 6.46 4.56
N GLY A 136 9.01 6.04 3.94
CA GLY A 136 7.81 6.85 3.76
C GLY A 136 7.91 7.67 2.47
N PRO A 137 6.84 8.41 2.12
CA PRO A 137 6.82 9.26 0.93
C PRO A 137 7.60 10.57 1.16
N GLY A 138 8.00 11.23 0.07
CA GLY A 138 8.73 12.50 0.12
C GLY A 138 7.86 13.67 0.53
N ASP A 139 6.87 14.01 -0.30
CA ASP A 139 5.86 15.03 -0.03
C ASP A 139 4.47 14.46 -0.29
N ILE A 140 3.58 14.63 0.68
CA ILE A 140 2.17 14.25 0.61
C ILE A 140 1.24 15.31 1.23
N GLU A 141 1.69 16.56 1.37
CA GLU A 141 0.90 17.59 2.07
C GLU A 141 -0.48 17.78 1.40
N HIS A 142 -0.53 17.80 0.07
CA HIS A 142 -1.79 17.89 -0.69
C HIS A 142 -2.71 16.67 -0.52
N PHE A 143 -2.21 15.58 0.04
CA PHE A 143 -2.94 14.32 0.20
C PHE A 143 -3.14 13.93 1.66
N LYS A 144 -2.79 14.79 2.63
CA LYS A 144 -2.81 14.44 4.06
C LYS A 144 -4.18 14.00 4.58
N ASP A 145 -5.26 14.44 3.95
CA ASP A 145 -6.62 14.05 4.31
C ASP A 145 -7.01 12.65 3.80
N ILE A 146 -6.25 12.07 2.88
CA ILE A 146 -6.58 10.77 2.26
C ILE A 146 -5.47 9.73 2.52
N VAL A 147 -4.22 10.18 2.58
CA VAL A 147 -3.01 9.35 2.73
C VAL A 147 -2.54 9.40 4.18
N SER A 148 -2.45 8.23 4.80
CA SER A 148 -1.85 8.03 6.12
C SER A 148 -0.57 7.22 6.03
N ILE A 149 0.41 7.53 6.87
CA ILE A 149 1.66 6.77 7.04
C ILE A 149 1.57 6.00 8.36
N ILE A 150 1.83 4.69 8.31
CA ILE A 150 1.79 3.77 9.43
C ILE A 150 3.17 3.14 9.58
N ASP A 151 3.91 3.62 10.59
CA ASP A 151 5.25 3.13 10.92
C ASP A 151 5.15 1.87 11.79
N CYS A 152 5.57 0.75 11.23
CA CYS A 152 5.56 -0.57 11.86
C CYS A 152 6.94 -0.98 12.39
N THR A 153 7.90 -0.05 12.51
CA THR A 153 9.31 -0.37 12.81
C THR A 153 9.55 -1.03 14.18
N PHE A 154 8.62 -0.82 15.12
CA PHE A 154 8.76 -1.24 16.52
C PHE A 154 7.83 -2.38 16.91
N VAL A 155 7.12 -2.97 15.96
CA VAL A 155 6.29 -4.15 16.21
C VAL A 155 7.16 -5.41 16.24
N GLU A 156 6.69 -6.42 16.96
CA GLU A 156 7.32 -7.73 17.04
C GLU A 156 6.64 -8.71 16.08
N ASP A 157 7.43 -9.66 15.58
CA ASP A 157 6.95 -10.81 14.82
C ASP A 157 6.56 -11.92 15.83
N ASP A 158 5.27 -12.06 16.12
CA ASP A 158 4.71 -12.94 17.15
C ASP A 158 3.77 -14.03 16.60
N ILE A 159 3.51 -14.03 15.28
CA ILE A 159 2.69 -15.05 14.60
C ILE A 159 3.56 -16.03 13.82
N LEU A 160 4.46 -15.53 12.97
CA LEU A 160 5.32 -16.33 12.10
C LEU A 160 6.77 -15.98 12.39
N ASP A 161 7.50 -16.95 12.95
CA ASP A 161 8.85 -16.80 13.50
C ASP A 161 9.92 -17.52 12.65
N SER A 162 9.59 -17.98 11.45
CA SER A 162 10.62 -18.61 10.59
C SER A 162 11.68 -17.59 10.17
N PHE A 163 12.92 -18.06 9.92
CA PHE A 163 14.06 -17.26 9.46
C PHE A 163 13.76 -16.28 8.31
N LYS A 164 12.81 -16.62 7.42
CA LYS A 164 12.35 -15.74 6.33
C LYS A 164 11.70 -14.44 6.84
N PHE A 165 10.94 -14.51 7.92
CA PHE A 165 10.24 -13.37 8.53
C PHE A 165 11.21 -12.58 9.42
N GLU A 166 12.02 -13.26 10.23
CA GLU A 166 12.98 -12.64 11.14
C GLU A 166 14.08 -11.80 10.45
N VAL A 167 14.62 -12.29 9.33
CA VAL A 167 15.82 -11.67 8.72
C VAL A 167 15.47 -10.52 7.75
N GLY A 168 14.18 -10.28 7.49
CA GLY A 168 13.75 -9.34 6.47
C GLY A 168 13.05 -8.09 6.95
N ASN A 169 12.24 -8.16 8.03
CA ASN A 169 11.27 -7.13 8.40
C ASN A 169 10.32 -6.69 7.25
N HIS A 170 10.24 -7.50 6.19
CA HIS A 170 9.61 -7.17 4.91
C HIS A 170 8.17 -7.70 4.79
N TRP A 171 7.81 -8.64 5.65
CA TRP A 171 6.52 -9.31 5.68
C TRP A 171 5.80 -9.10 7.02
N GLY A 172 6.06 -7.98 7.71
CA GLY A 172 5.52 -7.70 9.05
C GLY A 172 3.99 -7.84 9.16
N TYR A 173 3.25 -7.61 8.08
CA TYR A 173 1.80 -7.82 8.04
C TYR A 173 1.36 -9.29 8.11
N LEU A 174 2.25 -10.24 7.83
CA LEU A 174 2.01 -11.68 7.97
C LEU A 174 2.51 -12.21 9.31
N SER A 175 3.55 -11.60 9.87
CA SER A 175 4.26 -12.09 11.05
C SER A 175 3.91 -11.37 12.35
N SER A 176 3.29 -10.19 12.31
CA SER A 176 2.92 -9.40 13.49
C SER A 176 1.41 -9.28 13.67
N SER A 177 0.89 -9.78 14.79
CA SER A 177 -0.52 -9.67 15.19
C SER A 177 -0.97 -8.23 15.35
N MET A 178 -0.07 -7.36 15.80
CA MET A 178 -0.32 -5.93 15.94
C MET A 178 -0.57 -5.26 14.59
N VAL A 179 0.26 -5.57 13.59
CA VAL A 179 0.09 -5.05 12.23
C VAL A 179 -1.20 -5.59 11.61
N GLN A 180 -1.52 -6.88 11.83
CA GLN A 180 -2.78 -7.45 11.37
C GLN A 180 -3.99 -6.77 12.00
N ASN A 181 -3.99 -6.56 13.32
CA ASN A 181 -5.09 -5.89 14.02
C ASN A 181 -5.27 -4.44 13.53
N ASP A 182 -4.18 -3.72 13.30
CA ASP A 182 -4.22 -2.38 12.71
C ASP A 182 -4.85 -2.38 11.31
N ILE A 183 -4.42 -3.32 10.45
CA ILE A 183 -4.98 -3.54 9.10
C ILE A 183 -6.47 -3.86 9.19
N PHE A 184 -6.90 -4.74 10.09
CA PHE A 184 -8.31 -5.09 10.24
C PHE A 184 -9.16 -3.89 10.67
N GLN A 185 -8.71 -3.11 11.66
CA GLN A 185 -9.39 -1.89 12.09
C GLN A 185 -9.51 -0.87 10.93
N ASN A 186 -8.44 -0.75 10.13
CA ASN A 186 -8.41 0.12 8.96
C ASN A 186 -9.38 -0.33 7.86
N LEU A 187 -9.38 -1.61 7.50
CA LEU A 187 -10.30 -2.19 6.53
C LEU A 187 -11.77 -2.14 6.99
N ASN A 188 -12.02 -2.25 8.29
CA ASN A 188 -13.34 -2.03 8.89
C ASN A 188 -13.79 -0.57 8.88
N GLY A 189 -12.94 0.35 8.40
CA GLY A 189 -13.28 1.76 8.22
C GLY A 189 -13.24 2.58 9.51
N ILE A 190 -12.53 2.12 10.55
CA ILE A 190 -12.30 2.92 11.76
C ILE A 190 -11.49 4.17 11.36
N ASP A 191 -11.93 5.34 11.85
CA ASP A 191 -11.23 6.61 11.60
C ASP A 191 -9.75 6.50 12.01
N ARG A 192 -8.86 7.09 11.22
CA ARG A 192 -7.41 6.98 11.42
C ARG A 192 -6.94 7.40 12.81
N ASN A 193 -7.65 8.31 13.48
CA ASN A 193 -7.33 8.81 14.81
C ASN A 193 -7.92 7.94 15.93
N LEU A 194 -8.83 7.01 15.58
CA LEU A 194 -9.52 6.12 16.52
C LEU A 194 -9.02 4.67 16.46
N ILE A 195 -8.12 4.35 15.53
CA ILE A 195 -7.48 3.03 15.49
C ILE A 195 -6.59 2.87 16.73
N THR A 196 -6.85 1.81 17.49
CA THR A 196 -6.16 1.51 18.74
C THR A 196 -4.71 1.11 18.51
N HIS A 197 -3.87 1.22 19.55
CA HIS A 197 -2.43 0.89 19.52
C HIS A 197 -1.59 1.71 18.52
N ARG A 198 -2.08 2.89 18.14
CA ARG A 198 -1.33 3.89 17.39
C ARG A 198 -0.92 5.06 18.28
N ILE A 199 0.34 5.48 18.14
CA ILE A 199 0.78 6.82 18.55
C ILE A 199 0.66 7.74 17.34
N LYS A 200 -0.06 8.85 17.50
CA LYS A 200 -0.15 9.91 16.49
C LYS A 200 1.11 10.78 16.54
N ASN A 201 1.96 10.68 15.53
CA ASN A 201 3.18 11.48 15.43
C ASN A 201 2.88 12.88 14.87
N ASN A 202 1.95 12.96 13.91
CA ASN A 202 1.41 14.21 13.34
C ASN A 202 0.01 13.94 12.75
N GLU A 203 -0.54 14.86 11.95
CA GLU A 203 -1.90 14.76 11.41
C GLU A 203 -2.22 13.45 10.67
N ASN A 204 -1.25 12.91 9.93
CA ASN A 204 -1.44 11.75 9.06
C ASN A 204 -0.39 10.63 9.24
N THR A 205 0.54 10.78 10.18
CA THR A 205 1.58 9.79 10.49
C THR A 205 1.35 9.17 11.86
N PHE A 206 1.36 7.84 11.89
CA PHE A 206 1.11 7.03 13.07
C PHE A 206 2.23 6.02 13.25
N THR A 207 2.56 5.67 14.48
CA THR A 207 3.43 4.54 14.82
C THR A 207 2.63 3.51 15.58
N ILE A 208 2.71 2.24 15.17
CA ILE A 208 2.11 1.14 15.93
C ILE A 208 3.02 0.86 17.13
N THR A 209 2.47 0.87 18.34
CA THR A 209 3.24 0.58 19.56
C THR A 209 2.60 -0.50 20.40
N TYR A 210 3.44 -1.38 20.93
CA TYR A 210 3.04 -2.34 21.95
C TYR A 210 2.69 -1.56 23.22
N GLN A 211 1.42 -1.60 23.60
CA GLN A 211 1.02 -1.29 24.97
C GLN A 211 0.72 -2.63 25.63
N PRO A 212 1.53 -3.06 26.63
CA PRO A 212 1.13 -4.17 27.47
C PRO A 212 -0.22 -3.80 28.07
N THR A 213 -1.21 -4.67 27.89
CA THR A 213 -2.41 -4.62 28.72
C THR A 213 -1.96 -4.95 30.14
N TYR A 214 -1.93 -3.94 31.01
CA TYR A 214 -1.71 -4.12 32.44
C TYR A 214 -2.98 -4.67 33.11
#